data_AF-A0A7X0RX73-F1
#
_entry.id   AF-A0A7X0RX73-F1
#
_cell.length_a   1.000
_cell.length_b   1.000
_cell.length_c   1.000
_cell.angle_alpha   90.00
_cell.angle_beta   90.00
_cell.angle_gamma   90.00
#
_symmetry.space_group_name_H-M   'P 1'
#
loop_
_entity.id
_entity.type
_entity.pdbx_description
1 polymer ?
#
loop_
_entity_poly.entity_id
_entity_poly.type
_entity_poly.pdbx_seq_one_letter_code
_entity_poly.pdbx_strand_id
1 'polypeptide(L)' 'MSLSGGERQRAWIAMALAQQPRVLLLDEPTTFLDIHHQLEIIEWVKRLNSEHGMTIIMVLHDPNQAAEDPLLAL' A
#
# COMPACT_ATOMS: atom_id res chain seq x y z
N MET A 1 22.20 7.86 9.03
CA MET A 1 21.72 6.59 8.45
C MET A 1 20.63 6.95 7.44
N SER A 2 20.80 6.60 6.17
CA SER A 2 19.80 6.83 5.13
C SER A 2 18.86 5.64 5.05
N LEU A 3 17.54 5.87 5.06
CA LEU A 3 16.55 4.84 4.81
C LEU A 3 16.61 4.41 3.33
N SER A 4 16.48 3.11 3.07
CA SER A 4 16.17 2.58 1.74
C SER A 4 14.84 3.12 1.22
N GLY A 5 14.58 2.98 -0.09
CA GLY A 5 13.30 3.39 -0.69
C GLY A 5 12.11 2.78 0.03
N GLY A 6 12.13 1.47 0.27
CA GLY A 6 11.04 0.77 0.97
C GLY A 6 10.91 1.11 2.45
N GLU A 7 12.02 1.33 3.16
CA GLU A 7 11.95 1.79 4.55
C GLU A 7 11.33 3.19 4.66
N ARG A 8 11.71 4.12 3.77
CA ARG A 8 11.12 5.45 3.71
C ARG A 8 9.62 5.37 3.41
N GLN A 9 9.23 4.47 2.51
CA GLN A 9 7.84 4.30 2.15
C GLN A 9 7.00 3.72 3.29
N ARG A 10 7.49 2.70 4.00
CA ARG A 10 6.82 2.16 5.21
C ARG A 10 6.68 3.23 6.29
N ALA A 11 7.71 4.06 6.49
CA ALA A 11 7.63 5.18 7.42
C ALA A 11 6.54 6.18 7.02
N TRP A 12 6.39 6.48 5.73
CA TRP A 12 5.31 7.35 5.23
C TRP A 12 3.93 6.76 5.45
N ILE A 13 3.74 5.47 5.13
CA ILE A 13 2.46 4.78 5.38
C ILE A 13 2.14 4.79 6.88
N ALA A 14 3.10 4.48 7.74
CA ALA A 14 2.92 4.51 9.19
C ALA A 14 2.54 5.91 9.70
N MET A 15 3.17 6.97 9.18
CA MET A 15 2.80 8.35 9.53
C MET A 15 1.39 8.72 9.08
N ALA A 16 0.94 8.24 7.91
CA ALA A 16 -0.44 8.43 7.46
C ALA A 16 -1.44 7.70 8.39
N LEU A 17 -1.14 6.44 8.75
CA LEU A 17 -1.99 5.62 9.62
C LEU A 17 -2.08 6.14 11.05
N ALA A 18 -1.01 6.77 11.57
CA ALA A 18 -0.99 7.34 12.91
C ALA A 18 -2.07 8.42 13.13
N GLN A 19 -2.60 9.01 12.06
CA GLN A 19 -3.70 9.98 12.10
C GLN A 19 -5.08 9.33 12.21
N GLN A 20 -5.17 8.00 12.26
CA GLN A 20 -6.42 7.23 12.28
C GLN A 20 -7.38 7.64 11.15
N PRO A 21 -6.92 7.68 9.88
CA PRO A 21 -7.76 8.11 8.79
C PRO A 21 -8.88 7.10 8.52
N ARG A 22 -10.04 7.60 8.06
CA ARG A 22 -11.10 6.74 7.51
C ARG A 22 -10.85 6.36 6.05
N VAL A 23 -10.03 7.15 5.36
CA VAL A 23 -9.66 6.96 3.95
C VAL A 23 -8.15 7.12 3.81
N LEU A 24 -7.49 6.11 3.24
CA LEU A 24 -6.07 6.14 2.90
C LEU A 24 -5.90 6.23 1.39
N LEU A 25 -5.18 7.25 0.93
CA LEU A 25 -4.84 7.44 -0.47
C LEU A 25 -3.36 7.11 -0.67
N LEU A 26 -3.07 6.22 -1.62
CA LEU A 26 -1.72 5.77 -1.92
C LEU A 26 -1.43 5.99 -3.41
N ASP A 27 -0.47 6.86 -3.70
CA ASP A 27 -0.01 7.11 -5.06
C ASP A 27 1.27 6.31 -5.32
N GLU A 28 1.16 5.31 -6.20
CA GLU A 28 2.22 4.35 -6.54
C GLU A 28 3.01 3.78 -5.34
N PRO A 29 2.35 3.15 -4.33
CA PRO A 29 2.99 2.63 -3.13
C PRO A 29 3.77 1.34 -3.39
N THR A 30 4.15 1.04 -4.61
CA THR A 30 4.97 -0.14 -4.95
C THR A 30 6.21 0.25 -5.75
N THR A 31 6.37 1.54 -6.06
CA THR A 31 7.51 2.05 -6.82
C THR A 31 8.81 1.86 -6.06
N PHE A 32 9.85 1.42 -6.77
CA PHE A 32 11.19 1.11 -6.24
C PHE A 32 11.28 -0.12 -5.32
N LEU A 33 10.23 -0.93 -5.23
CA LEU A 33 10.25 -2.21 -4.50
C LEU A 33 10.42 -3.39 -5.45
N ASP A 34 11.09 -4.44 -4.98
CA ASP A 34 11.06 -5.74 -5.66
C ASP A 34 9.69 -6.41 -5.51
N ILE A 35 9.42 -7.41 -6.35
CA ILE A 35 8.10 -8.10 -6.43
C ILE A 35 7.64 -8.63 -5.07
N HIS A 36 8.55 -9.16 -4.26
CA HIS A 36 8.19 -9.70 -2.94
C HIS A 36 7.67 -8.60 -2.00
N HIS A 37 8.38 -7.47 -1.94
CA HIS A 37 7.95 -6.34 -1.11
C HIS A 37 6.71 -5.62 -1.65
N GLN A 38 6.47 -5.63 -2.97
CA GLN A 38 5.23 -5.11 -3.55
C GLN A 38 4.01 -5.91 -3.04
N LEU A 39 4.10 -7.24 -3.10
CA LEU A 39 3.04 -8.13 -2.62
C LEU A 39 2.79 -7.96 -1.12
N GLU A 40 3.85 -7.83 -0.32
CA GLU A 40 3.75 -7.60 1.12
C GLU A 40 2.98 -6.31 1.44
N ILE A 41 3.27 -5.20 0.75
CA ILE A 41 2.54 -3.93 0.95
C ILE A 41 1.07 -4.08 0.56
N ILE A 42 0.79 -4.72 -0.57
CA ILE A 42 -0.59 -4.95 -1.03
C ILE A 42 -1.37 -5.75 0.02
N GLU A 43 -0.78 -6.81 0.58
CA GLU A 43 -1.41 -7.62 1.60
C GLU A 43 -1.65 -6.83 2.90
N TRP A 44 -0.71 -5.99 3.31
CA TRP A 44 -0.87 -5.12 4.48
C TRP A 44 -2.02 -4.13 4.29
N VAL A 45 -2.07 -3.49 3.13
CA VAL A 45 -3.13 -2.57 2.75
C VAL A 45 -4.49 -3.28 2.77
N LYS A 46 -4.61 -4.51 2.27
CA LYS A 46 -5.84 -5.31 2.37
C LYS A 46 -6.25 -5.57 3.81
N ARG A 47 -5.31 -5.95 4.68
CA ARG A 47 -5.59 -6.15 6.11
C ARG A 47 -6.08 -4.88 6.78
N LEU A 48 -5.51 -3.73 6.40
CA LEU A 48 -5.99 -2.44 6.88
C LEU A 48 -7.44 -2.15 6.48
N ASN A 49 -7.85 -2.53 5.27
CA ASN A 49 -9.25 -2.42 4.85
C ASN A 49 -10.15 -3.40 5.61
N SER A 50 -9.79 -4.69 5.67
CA SER A 50 -10.66 -5.73 6.23
C SER A 50 -10.75 -5.71 7.75
N GLU A 51 -9.65 -5.44 8.45
CA GLU A 51 -9.60 -5.46 9.92
C GLU A 51 -10.07 -4.12 10.53
N HIS A 52 -9.86 -2.99 9.84
CA HIS A 52 -10.16 -1.66 10.37
C HIS A 52 -11.29 -0.92 9.65
N GLY A 53 -11.87 -1.50 8.59
CA GLY A 53 -12.95 -0.86 7.82
C GLY A 53 -12.51 0.43 7.11
N MET A 54 -11.19 0.60 6.90
CA MET A 54 -10.64 1.80 6.27
C MET A 54 -10.83 1.74 4.77
N THR A 55 -11.36 2.80 4.15
CA THR A 55 -11.41 2.91 2.69
C THR A 55 -10.00 3.14 2.16
N ILE A 56 -9.60 2.43 1.12
CA ILE A 56 -8.28 2.57 0.52
C ILE A 56 -8.44 2.82 -0.96
N ILE A 57 -7.75 3.85 -1.46
CA ILE A 57 -7.65 4.14 -2.88
C ILE A 57 -6.17 4.13 -3.23
N MET A 58 -5.80 3.31 -4.20
CA MET A 58 -4.42 3.10 -4.61
C MET A 58 -4.27 3.27 -6.11
N VAL A 59 -3.25 4.01 -6.54
CA VAL A 59 -2.83 4.08 -7.94
C VAL A 59 -1.66 3.11 -8.13
N LEU A 60 -1.79 2.19 -9.08
CA LEU A 60 -0.74 1.23 -9.46
C LEU A 60 -0.26 1.53 -10.88
N HIS A 61 1.05 1.41 -11.10
CA HIS A 61 1.63 1.58 -12.43
C HIS A 61 1.60 0.28 -13.27
N ASP A 62 1.56 -0.89 -12.63
CA ASP A 62 1.51 -2.19 -13.31
C ASP A 62 0.14 -2.86 -13.14
N PRO A 63 -0.65 -3.03 -14.22
CA PRO A 63 -1.96 -3.68 -14.15
C PRO A 63 -1.90 -5.16 -13.74
N ASN A 64 -0.74 -5.83 -13.85
CA ASN A 64 -0.61 -7.20 -13.32
C ASN A 64 -0.76 -7.23 -11.80
N GLN A 65 -0.33 -6.17 -11.09
CA GLN A 65 -0.53 -6.06 -9.64
C GLN A 65 -2.02 -5.96 -9.27
N ALA A 66 -2.85 -5.38 -10.16
CA ALA A 66 -4.30 -5.35 -10.01
C ALA A 66 -4.97 -6.66 -10.47
N ALA A 67 -4.41 -7.33 -11.48
CA ALA A 67 -4.96 -8.56 -12.04
C ALA A 67 -4.74 -9.79 -11.14
N GLU A 68 -3.70 -9.80 -10.32
CA GLU A 68 -3.45 -10.89 -9.36
C GLU A 68 -4.47 -10.97 -8.22
N ASP A 69 -5.21 -9.88 -7.94
CA ASP A 69 -6.35 -9.93 -7.02
C ASP A 69 -7.51 -9.04 -7.51
N PRO A 70 -8.64 -9.65 -7.95
CA PRO A 70 -9.84 -8.94 -8.40
C PRO A 70 -10.40 -7.91 -7.40
N LEU A 71 -10.08 -8.04 -6.10
CA LEU A 71 -10.52 -7.11 -5.06
C LEU A 71 -9.74 -5.79 -5.05
N LEU A 72 -8.61 -5.70 -5.76
CA LEU A 72 -7.84 -4.46 -5.93
C LEU A 72 -8.33 -3.60 -7.09
N ALA A 73 -9.17 -4.16 -7.97
CA ALA A 73 -9.64 -3.51 -9.19
C ALA A 73 -11.02 -2.82 -9.05
N LEU A 74 -11.58 -2.77 -7.84
CA LEU A 74 -12.89 -2.15 -7.51
C LEU A 74 -12.70 -0.91 -6.64
#